data_AF-A0A2D4I1M5-F1
#
_entry.id   AF-A0A2D4I1M5-F1
#
_cell.length_a   1.000
_cell.length_b   1.000
_cell.length_c   1.000
_cell.angle_alpha   90.00
_cell.angle_beta   90.00
_cell.angle_gamma   90.00
#
_symmetry.space_group_name_H-M   'P 1'
#
loop_
_entity.id
_entity.type
_entity.pdbx_description
1 polymer ?
#
loop_
_entity_poly.entity_id
_entity_poly.type
_entity_poly.pdbx_seq_one_letter_code
_entity_poly.pdbx_strand_id
1 'polypeptide(L)'
;PLSLSLSLRTGGAEQAREPCPAAACLVDWLAGWPARPGVMHLHQVLTGAVNPGDNCYSVGSVDDTPFTAYGSGCDIVILANDFECVQIIPGAKHGNIQVSCVECSQQGRIAASYGNTVCIFEPLGVNSHKRNCQLKCQWQKTGQFFLTSMTFNLAWDPQGNRLLTATDNLQLWAPPAKDVLEEEDEEGEDNPDLRVKDEKIHPVLNDWKCIWQCRTAVSVHLMEWSPDGEYFATAGKDDCLLKVWYPMMGWKSSLRPQE
;
A
#
# COMPACT_ATOMS: atom_id res chain seq x y z
N PRO A 1 -5.86 -8.18 66.17
CA PRO A 1 -4.60 -8.86 66.55
C PRO A 1 -3.96 -9.50 65.30
N LEU A 2 -2.87 -9.02 64.69
CA LEU A 2 -1.80 -8.13 65.10
C LEU A 2 -1.35 -7.33 63.87
N SER A 3 -1.01 -6.07 64.13
CA SER A 3 -0.18 -5.22 63.28
C SER A 3 1.22 -5.82 63.18
N LEU A 4 1.87 -5.68 62.00
CA LEU A 4 3.32 -5.48 61.92
C LEU A 4 3.64 -4.64 60.68
N SER A 5 3.92 -3.38 60.96
CA SER A 5 4.60 -2.42 60.10
C SER A 5 6.06 -2.80 59.91
N LEU A 6 6.58 -2.65 58.68
CA LEU A 6 8.00 -2.31 58.49
C LEU A 6 8.10 -1.13 57.52
N SER A 7 8.59 -0.03 58.06
CA SER A 7 9.03 1.17 57.34
C SER A 7 10.52 1.04 57.10
N LEU A 8 10.96 1.17 55.85
CA LEU A 8 12.33 1.53 55.50
C LEU A 8 12.25 2.72 54.53
N ARG A 9 12.65 3.88 55.05
CA ARG A 9 12.93 5.07 54.26
C ARG A 9 14.32 4.94 53.63
N THR A 10 14.41 5.44 52.40
CA THR A 10 15.32 6.47 51.86
C THR A 10 16.03 6.04 50.58
N GLY A 11 15.87 6.85 49.54
CA GLY A 11 16.92 7.08 48.54
C GLY A 11 16.54 6.83 47.09
N GLY A 12 16.29 7.92 46.36
CA GLY A 12 16.97 8.13 45.09
C GLY A 12 16.18 7.89 43.80
N ALA A 13 16.32 8.87 42.91
CA ALA A 13 16.03 8.88 41.48
C ALA A 13 14.55 8.93 41.06
N GLU A 14 14.07 10.16 40.94
CA GLU A 14 13.08 10.56 39.95
C GLU A 14 13.64 10.23 38.55
N GLN A 15 13.34 9.02 38.07
CA GLN A 15 13.54 8.67 36.67
C GLN A 15 12.34 9.23 35.90
N ALA A 16 12.59 10.32 35.16
CA ALA A 16 11.67 10.79 34.14
C ALA A 16 11.31 9.59 33.25
N ARG A 17 10.05 9.16 33.30
CA ARG A 17 9.54 8.16 32.37
C ARG A 17 9.62 8.78 30.98
N GLU A 18 10.50 8.24 30.15
CA GLU A 18 10.43 8.40 28.71
C GLU A 18 8.97 8.14 28.27
N PRO A 19 8.35 9.06 27.50
CA PRO A 19 7.00 8.85 27.03
C PRO A 19 6.95 7.57 26.20
N CYS A 20 5.88 6.77 26.36
CA CYS A 20 5.66 5.59 25.52
C CYS A 20 5.85 5.96 24.04
N PRO A 21 6.51 5.11 23.22
CA PRO A 21 6.68 5.37 21.79
C PRO A 21 5.36 5.68 21.06
N ALA A 22 4.25 5.11 21.55
CA ALA A 22 2.90 5.38 21.08
C ALA A 22 2.47 6.86 21.27
N ALA A 23 2.92 7.53 22.34
CA ALA A 23 2.59 8.92 22.61
C ALA A 23 3.38 9.88 21.70
N ALA A 24 4.64 9.56 21.36
CA ALA A 24 5.45 10.38 20.45
C ALA A 24 4.88 10.40 19.03
N CYS A 25 4.43 9.24 18.51
CA CYS A 25 3.72 9.17 17.22
C CYS A 25 2.40 9.95 17.20
N LEU A 26 1.75 10.15 18.36
CA LEU A 26 0.50 10.88 18.48
C LEU A 26 0.68 12.40 18.33
N VAL A 27 1.81 12.94 18.80
CA VAL A 27 2.11 14.38 18.81
C VAL A 27 2.43 14.89 17.40
N ASP A 28 3.19 14.12 16.61
CA ASP A 28 3.54 14.48 15.22
C ASP A 28 2.32 14.41 14.28
N TRP A 29 1.34 13.53 14.56
CA TRP A 29 0.10 13.42 13.78
C TRP A 29 -0.82 14.65 13.94
N LEU A 30 -0.84 15.26 15.13
CA LEU A 30 -1.67 16.44 15.43
C LEU A 30 -1.17 17.73 14.73
N ALA A 31 0.09 17.78 14.30
CA ALA A 31 0.70 18.97 13.72
C ALA A 31 0.23 19.31 12.29
N GLY A 32 -0.47 18.39 11.61
CA GLY A 32 -0.85 18.54 10.20
C GLY A 32 -2.31 18.92 9.91
N TRP A 33 -3.16 19.10 10.92
CA TRP A 33 -4.61 19.26 10.72
C TRP A 33 -5.04 20.72 10.94
N PRO A 34 -5.67 21.40 9.96
CA PRO A 34 -6.27 22.70 10.19
C PRO A 34 -7.46 22.52 11.13
N ALA A 35 -7.29 22.95 12.38
CA ALA A 35 -8.34 22.94 13.39
C ALA A 35 -9.51 23.82 12.94
N ARG A 36 -10.63 23.21 12.54
CA ARG A 36 -11.93 23.91 12.49
C ARG A 36 -12.54 23.87 13.89
N PRO A 37 -12.92 25.01 14.48
CA PRO A 37 -13.55 25.01 15.80
C PRO A 37 -14.93 24.33 15.68
N GLY A 38 -15.15 23.25 16.44
CA GLY A 38 -16.51 22.77 16.75
C GLY A 38 -16.80 21.28 16.61
N VAL A 39 -15.92 20.44 16.08
CA VAL A 39 -16.17 18.98 16.06
C VAL A 39 -14.92 18.21 16.49
N MET A 40 -14.97 17.62 17.69
CA MET A 40 -13.98 16.66 18.14
C MET A 40 -14.30 15.29 17.53
N HIS A 41 -13.52 14.87 16.55
CA HIS A 41 -13.55 13.50 16.03
C HIS A 41 -12.55 12.65 16.81
N LEU A 42 -13.05 11.73 17.65
CA LEU A 42 -12.22 10.72 18.30
C LEU A 42 -11.89 9.64 17.28
N HIS A 43 -10.63 9.58 16.83
CA HIS A 43 -10.09 8.46 16.08
C HIS A 43 -9.07 7.75 16.99
N GLN A 44 -9.50 6.66 17.63
CA GLN A 44 -8.64 5.86 18.49
C GLN A 44 -7.78 4.96 17.62
N VAL A 45 -6.48 5.21 17.59
CA VAL A 45 -5.52 4.39 16.84
C VAL A 45 -4.91 3.35 17.78
N LEU A 46 -5.53 2.18 17.87
CA LEU A 46 -4.86 0.98 18.35
C LEU A 46 -4.28 0.29 17.11
N THR A 47 -3.02 -0.16 17.14
CA THR A 47 -2.54 -1.15 16.17
C THR A 47 -3.39 -2.40 16.40
N GLY A 48 -4.48 -2.52 15.65
CA GLY A 48 -5.47 -3.57 15.81
C GLY A 48 -4.94 -4.90 15.28
N ALA A 49 -5.66 -5.97 15.56
CA ALA A 49 -5.39 -7.26 14.94
C ALA A 49 -5.60 -7.16 13.42
N VAL A 50 -4.88 -7.99 12.66
CA VAL A 50 -5.12 -8.14 11.22
C VAL A 50 -6.57 -8.56 10.96
N ASN A 51 -7.16 -7.98 9.93
CA ASN A 51 -8.49 -8.35 9.47
C ASN A 51 -8.55 -9.86 9.13
N PRO A 52 -9.71 -10.51 9.33
CA PRO A 52 -9.88 -11.90 8.93
C PRO A 52 -9.82 -12.04 7.40
N GLY A 53 -9.15 -13.08 6.93
CA GLY A 53 -9.05 -13.42 5.51
C GLY A 53 -7.60 -13.61 5.06
N ASP A 54 -7.43 -14.34 3.96
CA ASP A 54 -6.10 -14.81 3.53
C ASP A 54 -5.25 -13.72 2.86
N ASN A 55 -5.90 -12.65 2.36
CA ASN A 55 -5.24 -11.59 1.59
C ASN A 55 -5.15 -10.26 2.36
N CYS A 56 -5.30 -10.28 3.69
CA CYS A 56 -5.37 -9.06 4.52
C CYS A 56 -3.99 -8.50 4.94
N TYR A 57 -2.90 -9.14 4.54
CA TYR A 57 -1.54 -8.65 4.76
C TYR A 57 -0.63 -9.06 3.60
N SER A 58 0.44 -8.31 3.40
CA SER A 58 1.48 -8.63 2.42
C SER A 58 2.82 -8.06 2.87
N VAL A 59 3.90 -8.69 2.40
CA VAL A 59 5.26 -8.20 2.58
C VAL A 59 5.73 -7.59 1.26
N GLY A 60 6.32 -6.41 1.31
CA GLY A 60 6.97 -5.76 0.17
C GLY A 60 8.38 -5.32 0.54
N SER A 61 9.05 -4.64 -0.38
CA SER A 61 10.40 -4.09 -0.17
C SER A 61 10.52 -2.67 -0.70
N VAL A 62 11.25 -1.82 0.00
CA VAL A 62 11.72 -0.52 -0.48
C VAL A 62 13.23 -0.54 -0.38
N ASP A 63 13.95 -0.35 -1.49
CA ASP A 63 15.42 -0.40 -1.55
C ASP A 63 15.99 -1.64 -0.84
N ASP A 64 15.47 -2.82 -1.19
CA ASP A 64 15.81 -4.13 -0.59
C ASP A 64 15.52 -4.27 0.91
N THR A 65 14.91 -3.26 1.54
CA THR A 65 14.49 -3.30 2.94
C THR A 65 13.04 -3.78 3.02
N PRO A 66 12.75 -4.93 3.65
CA PRO A 66 11.40 -5.46 3.71
C PRO A 66 10.52 -4.66 4.67
N PHE A 67 9.23 -4.61 4.35
CA PHE A 67 8.18 -4.06 5.19
C PHE A 67 6.94 -4.94 5.13
N THR A 68 6.12 -4.91 6.17
CA THR A 68 4.84 -5.62 6.21
C THR A 68 3.71 -4.60 6.23
N ALA A 69 2.75 -4.74 5.34
CA ALA A 69 1.51 -3.96 5.40
C ALA A 69 0.32 -4.90 5.65
N TYR A 70 -0.62 -4.47 6.49
CA TYR A 70 -1.83 -5.23 6.77
C TYR A 70 -3.03 -4.33 7.03
N GLY A 71 -4.22 -4.84 6.74
CA GLY A 71 -5.49 -4.20 7.06
C GLY A 71 -5.89 -4.45 8.51
N SER A 72 -6.23 -3.40 9.25
CA SER A 72 -6.78 -3.44 10.61
C SER A 72 -8.05 -2.60 10.65
N GLY A 73 -9.22 -3.25 10.60
CA GLY A 73 -10.48 -2.57 10.38
C GLY A 73 -10.46 -1.85 9.04
N CYS A 74 -10.67 -0.53 9.04
CA CYS A 74 -10.57 0.30 7.85
C CYS A 74 -9.17 0.87 7.61
N ASP A 75 -8.21 0.67 8.51
CA ASP A 75 -6.89 1.29 8.42
C ASP A 75 -5.87 0.32 7.80
N ILE A 76 -4.85 0.85 7.14
CA ILE A 76 -3.67 0.09 6.74
C ILE A 76 -2.55 0.41 7.72
N VAL A 77 -1.98 -0.62 8.34
CA VAL A 77 -0.81 -0.50 9.22
C VAL A 77 0.42 -0.98 8.48
N ILE A 78 1.49 -0.20 8.52
CA ILE A 78 2.76 -0.49 7.86
C ILE A 78 3.84 -0.62 8.93
N LEU A 79 4.48 -1.79 8.96
CA LEU A 79 5.54 -2.15 9.87
C LEU A 79 6.87 -2.28 9.13
N ALA A 80 7.95 -1.87 9.78
CA ALA A 80 9.31 -2.15 9.32
C ALA A 80 9.68 -3.63 9.58
N ASN A 81 10.86 -4.04 9.12
CA ASN A 81 11.39 -5.39 9.29
C ASN A 81 11.54 -5.83 10.76
N ASP A 82 11.74 -4.88 11.67
CA ASP A 82 11.78 -5.08 13.11
C ASP A 82 10.40 -5.05 13.79
N PHE A 83 9.33 -5.03 12.99
CA PHE A 83 7.94 -4.90 13.41
C PHE A 83 7.58 -3.56 14.10
N GLU A 84 8.46 -2.55 14.02
CA GLU A 84 8.09 -1.21 14.47
C GLU A 84 7.07 -0.57 13.50
N CYS A 85 6.06 0.09 14.07
CA CYS A 85 5.06 0.79 13.26
C CYS A 85 5.66 2.03 12.59
N VAL A 86 5.74 1.99 11.26
CA VAL A 86 6.25 3.08 10.42
C VAL A 86 5.16 4.10 10.16
N GLN A 87 3.98 3.63 9.75
CA GLN A 87 2.87 4.48 9.33
C GLN A 87 1.52 3.76 9.51
N ILE A 88 0.49 4.55 9.79
CA ILE A 88 -0.91 4.11 9.73
C ILE A 88 -1.61 5.00 8.72
N ILE A 89 -2.23 4.39 7.71
CA ILE A 89 -3.04 5.08 6.70
C ILE A 89 -4.50 4.97 7.14
N PRO A 90 -5.14 6.08 7.55
CA PRO A 90 -6.48 6.04 8.12
C PRO A 90 -7.56 5.79 7.05
N GLY A 91 -8.41 4.81 7.30
CA GLY A 91 -9.58 4.43 6.52
C GLY A 91 -10.72 5.44 6.50
N ALA A 92 -10.67 6.45 7.37
CA ALA A 92 -11.63 7.55 7.37
C ALA A 92 -11.68 8.28 6.01
N LYS A 93 -10.55 8.32 5.30
CA LYS A 93 -10.45 8.88 3.94
C LYS A 93 -11.01 7.94 2.86
N HIS A 94 -11.39 6.73 3.24
CA HIS A 94 -11.88 5.64 2.38
C HIS A 94 -13.29 5.19 2.79
N GLY A 95 -14.07 6.10 3.39
CA GLY A 95 -15.45 5.85 3.78
C GLY A 95 -15.62 4.94 5.00
N ASN A 96 -14.55 4.70 5.77
CA ASN A 96 -14.52 3.72 6.87
C ASN A 96 -14.91 2.31 6.45
N ILE A 97 -14.67 1.98 5.18
CA ILE A 97 -14.87 0.63 4.66
C ILE A 97 -13.72 -0.24 5.18
N GLN A 98 -14.03 -1.46 5.62
CA GLN A 98 -13.01 -2.41 6.05
C GLN A 98 -12.07 -2.76 4.89
N VAL A 99 -10.77 -2.83 5.15
CA VAL A 99 -9.77 -3.29 4.18
C VAL A 99 -9.97 -4.78 3.94
N SER A 100 -10.24 -5.17 2.69
CA SER A 100 -10.51 -6.56 2.30
C SER A 100 -9.28 -7.28 1.75
N CYS A 101 -8.37 -6.58 1.07
CA CYS A 101 -7.12 -7.12 0.57
C CYS A 101 -6.01 -6.07 0.72
N VAL A 102 -4.79 -6.52 0.99
CA VAL A 102 -3.56 -5.71 0.97
C VAL A 102 -2.49 -6.49 0.24
N GLU A 103 -1.92 -5.90 -0.80
CA GLU A 103 -0.92 -6.52 -1.66
C GLU A 103 0.24 -5.55 -1.88
N CYS A 104 1.46 -5.97 -1.55
CA CYS A 104 2.67 -5.15 -1.64
C CYS A 104 3.54 -5.59 -2.81
N SER A 105 4.08 -4.64 -3.57
CA SER A 105 5.01 -4.94 -4.65
C SER A 105 6.45 -4.99 -4.15
N GLN A 106 7.34 -5.59 -4.95
CA GLN A 106 8.79 -5.57 -4.70
C GLN A 106 9.41 -4.16 -4.85
N GLN A 107 8.70 -3.24 -5.51
CA GLN A 107 9.06 -1.82 -5.61
C GLN A 107 8.44 -0.98 -4.48
N GLY A 108 7.80 -1.65 -3.52
CA GLY A 108 7.25 -1.06 -2.33
C GLY A 108 5.92 -0.33 -2.53
N ARG A 109 5.24 -0.53 -3.65
CA ARG A 109 3.85 -0.08 -3.80
C ARG A 109 2.93 -0.93 -2.91
N ILE A 110 1.85 -0.33 -2.43
CA ILE A 110 0.79 -1.04 -1.71
C ILE A 110 -0.51 -0.86 -2.50
N ALA A 111 -1.16 -1.96 -2.86
CA ALA A 111 -2.54 -1.96 -3.30
C ALA A 111 -3.42 -2.42 -2.14
N ALA A 112 -4.47 -1.68 -1.84
CA ALA A 112 -5.45 -2.07 -0.83
C ALA A 112 -6.87 -1.95 -1.37
N SER A 113 -7.70 -2.96 -1.11
CA SER A 113 -9.11 -2.94 -1.50
C SER A 113 -10.00 -2.55 -0.33
N TYR A 114 -10.96 -1.68 -0.62
CA TYR A 114 -12.01 -1.18 0.25
C TYR A 114 -13.35 -1.49 -0.43
N GLY A 115 -13.86 -2.70 -0.25
CA GLY A 115 -15.02 -3.19 -0.99
C GLY A 115 -14.73 -3.36 -2.49
N ASN A 116 -15.33 -2.51 -3.33
CA ASN A 116 -15.09 -2.48 -4.78
C ASN A 116 -14.11 -1.38 -5.22
N THR A 117 -13.53 -0.63 -4.29
CA THR A 117 -12.53 0.40 -4.61
C THR A 117 -11.15 -0.13 -4.31
N VAL A 118 -10.21 -0.02 -5.25
CA VAL A 118 -8.79 -0.32 -5.02
C VAL A 118 -8.05 1.00 -4.92
N CYS A 119 -7.23 1.16 -3.89
CA CYS A 119 -6.35 2.31 -3.69
C CYS A 119 -4.89 1.87 -3.83
N ILE A 120 -4.10 2.69 -4.52
CA ILE A 120 -2.67 2.47 -4.74
C ILE A 120 -1.89 3.51 -3.94
N PHE A 121 -0.91 3.04 -3.19
CA PHE A 121 -0.02 3.86 -2.38
C PHE A 121 1.43 3.63 -2.79
N GLU A 122 2.18 4.70 -2.99
CA GLU A 122 3.61 4.66 -3.31
C GLU A 122 4.45 5.20 -2.16
N PRO A 123 5.65 4.64 -1.94
CA PRO A 123 6.59 5.14 -0.95
C PRO A 123 7.21 6.45 -1.48
N LEU A 124 6.83 7.59 -0.90
CA LEU A 124 7.31 8.91 -1.28
C LEU A 124 8.10 9.59 -0.14
N GLY A 125 9.12 10.36 -0.52
CA GLY A 125 9.85 11.28 0.33
C GLY A 125 10.78 10.63 1.37
N VAL A 126 11.51 11.49 2.10
CA VAL A 126 12.34 11.11 3.26
C VAL A 126 11.61 11.55 4.53
N ASN A 127 11.16 10.61 5.36
CA ASN A 127 10.53 10.81 6.65
C ASN A 127 11.58 11.33 7.65
N SER A 128 11.69 12.65 7.77
CA SER A 128 12.65 13.30 8.68
C SER A 128 12.31 13.15 10.17
N HIS A 129 11.11 12.64 10.51
CA HIS A 129 10.61 12.65 11.90
C HIS A 129 11.06 11.45 12.74
N LYS A 130 11.57 10.37 12.12
CA LYS A 130 12.12 9.22 12.85
C LYS A 130 13.59 8.98 12.48
N ARG A 131 14.50 9.53 13.29
CA ARG A 131 15.96 9.40 13.10
C ARG A 131 16.49 7.95 13.16
N ASN A 132 15.67 6.99 13.62
CA ASN A 132 16.05 5.58 13.80
C ASN A 132 15.23 4.57 12.97
N CYS A 133 14.39 5.02 12.03
CA CYS A 133 13.64 4.08 11.18
C CYS A 133 14.47 3.69 9.95
N GLN A 134 14.62 2.38 9.71
CA GLN A 134 15.28 1.86 8.49
C GLN A 134 14.53 2.30 7.23
N LEU A 135 13.20 2.38 7.32
CA LEU A 135 12.34 2.89 6.25
C LEU A 135 12.13 4.38 6.43
N LYS A 136 12.79 5.15 5.56
CA LYS A 136 12.67 6.60 5.53
C LYS A 136 11.60 7.07 4.57
N CYS A 137 10.68 6.25 4.08
CA CYS A 137 9.61 6.71 3.20
C CYS A 137 8.28 6.83 3.94
N GLN A 138 7.30 7.48 3.31
CA GLN A 138 5.89 7.40 3.70
C GLN A 138 5.06 7.00 2.49
N TRP A 139 4.13 6.09 2.70
CA TRP A 139 3.18 5.66 1.68
C TRP A 139 2.10 6.72 1.51
N GLN A 140 2.02 7.27 0.30
CA GLN A 140 1.01 8.24 -0.08
C GLN A 140 0.14 7.67 -1.18
N LYS A 141 -1.15 8.01 -1.14
CA LYS A 141 -2.10 7.56 -2.16
C LYS A 141 -1.80 8.27 -3.48
N THR A 142 -1.45 7.50 -4.50
CA THR A 142 -1.14 8.01 -5.84
C THR A 142 -2.16 7.59 -6.88
N GLY A 143 -2.94 6.53 -6.60
CA GLY A 143 -3.98 6.05 -7.50
C GLY A 143 -5.15 5.41 -6.77
N GLN A 144 -6.24 5.24 -7.50
CA GLN A 144 -7.41 4.46 -7.16
C GLN A 144 -8.18 4.13 -8.43
N PHE A 145 -8.96 3.06 -8.38
CA PHE A 145 -9.93 2.74 -9.42
C PHE A 145 -11.08 1.93 -8.82
N PHE A 146 -12.17 1.85 -9.57
CA PHE A 146 -13.39 1.17 -9.15
C PHE A 146 -13.58 -0.12 -9.94
N LEU A 147 -13.84 -1.18 -9.21
CA LEU A 147 -14.23 -2.48 -9.73
C LEU A 147 -15.75 -2.58 -9.78
N THR A 148 -16.25 -3.50 -10.62
CA THR A 148 -17.70 -3.75 -10.75
C THR A 148 -18.28 -4.50 -9.55
N SER A 149 -17.45 -5.27 -8.84
CA SER A 149 -17.84 -6.13 -7.71
C SER A 149 -16.81 -6.05 -6.58
N MET A 150 -17.09 -6.72 -5.47
CA MET A 150 -16.16 -6.83 -4.34
C MET A 150 -14.88 -7.56 -4.76
N THR A 151 -13.76 -7.10 -4.18
CA THR A 151 -12.44 -7.68 -4.44
C THR A 151 -12.23 -8.93 -3.61
N PHE A 152 -11.82 -10.03 -4.25
CA PHE A 152 -11.45 -11.28 -3.58
C PHE A 152 -9.93 -11.38 -3.40
N ASN A 153 -9.16 -10.93 -4.39
CA ASN A 153 -7.72 -10.97 -4.36
C ASN A 153 -7.09 -9.88 -5.25
N LEU A 154 -5.85 -9.51 -4.95
CA LEU A 154 -5.02 -8.55 -5.67
C LEU A 154 -3.64 -9.19 -5.86
N ALA A 155 -2.99 -8.97 -7.01
CA ALA A 155 -1.63 -9.45 -7.23
C ALA A 155 -0.86 -8.49 -8.13
N TRP A 156 0.21 -7.89 -7.61
CA TRP A 156 1.13 -7.09 -8.42
C TRP A 156 1.87 -7.99 -9.41
N ASP A 157 2.08 -7.51 -10.63
CA ASP A 157 3.08 -8.14 -11.49
C ASP A 157 4.47 -8.02 -10.84
N PRO A 158 5.44 -8.88 -11.20
CA PRO A 158 6.78 -8.86 -10.57
C PRO A 158 7.48 -7.51 -10.71
N GLN A 159 7.17 -6.77 -11.79
CA GLN A 159 7.70 -5.43 -12.04
C GLN A 159 6.96 -4.33 -11.28
N GLY A 160 5.95 -4.65 -10.46
CA GLY A 160 5.19 -3.71 -9.65
C GLY A 160 4.42 -2.64 -10.44
N ASN A 161 4.27 -2.79 -11.75
CA ASN A 161 3.71 -1.80 -12.67
C ASN A 161 2.29 -2.13 -13.09
N ARG A 162 1.83 -3.37 -12.94
CA ARG A 162 0.46 -3.76 -13.26
C ARG A 162 -0.14 -4.50 -12.09
N LEU A 163 -1.45 -4.33 -11.92
CA LEU A 163 -2.18 -4.96 -10.84
C LEU A 163 -3.25 -5.89 -11.41
N LEU A 164 -3.13 -7.17 -11.08
CA LEU A 164 -4.18 -8.14 -11.31
C LEU A 164 -5.20 -8.05 -10.18
N THR A 165 -6.48 -8.04 -10.54
CA THR A 165 -7.59 -7.97 -9.59
C THR A 165 -8.56 -9.11 -9.86
N ALA A 166 -8.90 -9.84 -8.80
CA ALA A 166 -9.93 -10.87 -8.85
C ALA A 166 -11.22 -10.35 -8.22
N THR A 167 -12.26 -10.35 -9.03
CA THR A 167 -13.65 -10.18 -8.62
C THR A 167 -14.46 -11.31 -9.26
N ASP A 168 -15.71 -11.07 -9.67
CA ASP A 168 -16.43 -11.93 -10.61
C ASP A 168 -15.78 -11.94 -12.00
N ASN A 169 -14.96 -10.93 -12.30
CA ASN A 169 -14.10 -10.87 -13.46
C ASN A 169 -12.63 -10.81 -13.01
N LEU A 170 -11.76 -11.39 -13.82
CA LEU A 170 -10.33 -11.21 -13.71
C LEU A 170 -9.92 -10.02 -14.57
N GLN A 171 -9.26 -9.02 -13.98
CA GLN A 171 -8.90 -7.78 -14.68
C GLN A 171 -7.44 -7.40 -14.40
N LEU A 172 -6.75 -6.94 -15.44
CA LEU A 172 -5.39 -6.41 -15.37
C LEU A 172 -5.42 -4.89 -15.55
N TRP A 173 -4.86 -4.18 -14.58
CA TRP A 173 -4.84 -2.73 -14.52
C TRP A 173 -3.41 -2.22 -14.69
N ALA A 174 -3.27 -1.12 -15.41
CA ALA A 174 -2.01 -0.39 -15.55
C ALA A 174 -2.19 1.07 -15.13
N PRO A 175 -1.13 1.69 -14.57
CA PRO A 175 -1.10 3.12 -14.33
C PRO A 175 -1.25 3.88 -15.66
N PRO A 176 -1.60 5.18 -15.61
CA PRO A 176 -1.52 6.03 -16.79
C PRO A 176 -0.13 5.93 -17.42
N ALA A 177 -0.05 6.04 -18.75
CA ALA A 177 1.22 6.34 -19.38
C ALA A 177 1.72 7.64 -18.74
N LYS A 178 2.93 7.63 -18.16
CA LYS A 178 3.58 8.88 -17.81
C LYS A 178 3.68 9.63 -19.13
N ASP A 179 3.03 10.79 -19.24
CA ASP A 179 3.33 11.72 -20.32
C ASP A 179 4.84 11.95 -20.24
N VAL A 180 5.56 11.33 -21.17
CA VAL A 180 6.97 11.58 -21.38
C VAL A 180 6.97 13.03 -21.83
N LEU A 181 7.19 13.95 -20.90
CA LEU A 181 7.88 15.17 -21.25
C LEU A 181 9.24 14.66 -21.71
N GLU A 182 9.36 14.51 -23.02
CA GLU A 182 10.63 14.34 -23.70
C GLU A 182 11.50 15.47 -23.15
N GLU A 183 12.62 15.09 -22.52
CA GLU A 183 13.74 15.99 -22.35
C GLU A 183 14.18 16.37 -23.77
N GLU A 184 13.54 17.38 -24.35
CA GLU A 184 14.13 18.17 -25.42
C GLU A 184 15.21 19.03 -24.75
N ASP A 185 16.34 18.39 -24.44
CA ASP A 185 17.62 19.09 -24.44
C ASP A 185 17.88 19.54 -25.89
N GLU A 186 17.88 20.84 -26.13
CA GLU A 186 18.91 21.55 -26.94
C GLU A 186 18.61 23.06 -27.04
N GLU A 187 19.41 23.83 -26.31
CA GLU A 187 20.01 25.14 -26.64
C GLU A 187 19.20 26.21 -27.41
N GLY A 188 18.85 27.31 -26.72
CA GLY A 188 18.37 28.55 -27.34
C GLY A 188 18.20 29.71 -26.35
N GLU A 189 19.00 30.75 -26.55
CA GLU A 189 19.21 31.96 -25.73
C GLU A 189 17.95 32.77 -25.32
N ASP A 190 18.04 33.36 -24.12
CA ASP A 190 17.41 34.61 -23.63
C ASP A 190 15.90 34.88 -23.87
N ASN A 191 15.06 34.52 -22.89
CA ASN A 191 13.81 35.24 -22.63
C ASN A 191 13.51 35.36 -21.11
N PRO A 192 13.59 36.56 -20.50
CA PRO A 192 13.43 36.73 -19.05
C PRO A 192 11.97 36.79 -18.54
N ASP A 193 10.95 36.55 -19.38
CA ASP A 193 9.55 36.84 -19.02
C ASP A 193 8.62 35.63 -18.75
N LEU A 194 9.14 34.41 -18.58
CA LEU A 194 8.33 33.25 -18.17
C LEU A 194 8.64 32.82 -16.74
N ARG A 195 8.29 33.70 -15.79
CA ARG A 195 8.23 33.35 -14.36
C ARG A 195 6.93 32.63 -14.04
N VAL A 196 7.08 31.35 -13.72
CA VAL A 196 6.33 30.59 -12.70
C VAL A 196 4.81 30.52 -12.87
N LYS A 197 4.36 29.38 -13.40
CA LYS A 197 3.20 28.69 -12.85
C LYS A 197 3.59 27.25 -12.52
N ASP A 198 4.18 27.09 -11.33
CA ASP A 198 4.14 25.84 -10.57
C ASP A 198 2.67 25.58 -10.16
N GLU A 199 1.82 25.27 -11.13
CA GLU A 199 0.56 24.60 -10.84
C GLU A 199 0.97 23.17 -10.48
N LYS A 200 1.13 22.92 -9.17
CA LYS A 200 1.26 21.57 -8.61
C LYS A 200 0.17 20.70 -9.25
N ILE A 201 0.55 19.93 -10.27
CA ILE A 201 -0.34 18.98 -10.93
C ILE A 201 -0.67 17.96 -9.86
N HIS A 202 -1.82 18.11 -9.23
CA HIS A 202 -2.32 17.10 -8.31
C HIS A 202 -2.48 15.80 -9.12
N PRO A 203 -1.87 14.68 -8.68
CA PRO A 203 -1.99 13.43 -9.41
C PRO A 203 -3.47 13.07 -9.55
N VAL A 204 -3.88 12.77 -10.79
CA VAL A 204 -5.26 12.40 -11.09
C VAL A 204 -5.49 11.01 -10.51
N LEU A 205 -6.05 10.94 -9.30
CA LEU A 205 -6.11 9.67 -8.57
C LEU A 205 -6.91 8.56 -9.29
N ASN A 206 -7.71 8.83 -10.33
CA ASN A 206 -8.56 7.83 -11.02
C ASN A 206 -8.12 7.51 -12.46
N ASP A 207 -6.83 7.59 -12.77
CA ASP A 207 -6.30 7.47 -14.13
C ASP A 207 -5.81 6.07 -14.52
N TRP A 208 -5.91 5.10 -13.60
CA TRP A 208 -5.60 3.70 -13.87
C TRP A 208 -6.58 3.11 -14.88
N LYS A 209 -6.04 2.35 -15.85
CA LYS A 209 -6.82 1.76 -16.95
C LYS A 209 -6.82 0.24 -16.88
N CYS A 210 -8.01 -0.34 -17.04
CA CYS A 210 -8.15 -1.77 -17.26
C CYS A 210 -7.70 -2.08 -18.70
N ILE A 211 -6.54 -2.74 -18.84
CA ILE A 211 -5.94 -3.05 -20.14
C ILE A 211 -6.29 -4.46 -20.64
N TRP A 212 -6.77 -5.32 -19.75
CA TRP A 212 -7.28 -6.65 -20.09
C TRP A 212 -8.32 -7.09 -19.07
N GLN A 213 -9.32 -7.85 -19.52
CA GLN A 213 -10.31 -8.46 -18.65
C GLN A 213 -10.80 -9.79 -19.22
N CYS A 214 -11.13 -10.72 -18.34
CA CYS A 214 -11.77 -11.97 -18.67
C CYS A 214 -12.81 -12.34 -17.62
N ARG A 215 -14.00 -12.74 -18.07
CA ARG A 215 -15.02 -13.29 -17.18
C ARG A 215 -14.73 -14.78 -16.99
N THR A 216 -14.55 -15.20 -15.75
CA THR A 216 -14.36 -16.62 -15.41
C THR A 216 -15.70 -17.26 -15.05
N ALA A 217 -15.81 -18.58 -15.23
CA ALA A 217 -17.02 -19.32 -14.87
C ALA A 217 -17.21 -19.44 -13.35
N VAL A 218 -16.11 -19.35 -12.60
CA VAL A 218 -16.05 -19.39 -11.14
C VAL A 218 -15.21 -18.20 -10.68
N SER A 219 -15.62 -17.52 -9.60
CA SER A 219 -14.88 -16.41 -9.02
C SER A 219 -13.49 -16.87 -8.60
N VAL A 220 -12.48 -16.10 -8.99
CA VAL A 220 -11.07 -16.42 -8.71
C VAL A 220 -10.72 -15.97 -7.30
N HIS A 221 -10.10 -16.85 -6.51
CA HIS A 221 -9.66 -16.53 -5.15
C HIS A 221 -8.15 -16.67 -4.96
N LEU A 222 -7.51 -17.51 -5.77
CA LEU A 222 -6.06 -17.69 -5.77
C LEU A 222 -5.49 -17.16 -7.07
N MET A 223 -4.45 -16.34 -6.98
CA MET A 223 -3.72 -15.79 -8.12
C MET A 223 -2.25 -15.68 -7.78
N GLU A 224 -1.39 -15.99 -8.74
CA GLU A 224 0.04 -15.83 -8.59
C GLU A 224 0.70 -15.56 -9.94
N TRP A 225 1.62 -14.60 -9.98
CA TRP A 225 2.43 -14.32 -11.16
C TRP A 225 3.64 -15.24 -11.20
N SER A 226 4.06 -15.64 -12.40
CA SER A 226 5.38 -16.22 -12.56
C SER A 226 6.46 -15.16 -12.22
N PRO A 227 7.63 -15.56 -11.70
CA PRO A 227 8.68 -14.60 -11.32
C PRO A 227 9.18 -13.71 -12.47
N ASP A 228 9.11 -14.21 -13.71
CA ASP A 228 9.45 -13.47 -14.93
C ASP A 228 8.33 -12.54 -15.43
N GLY A 229 7.10 -12.68 -14.90
CA GLY A 229 5.94 -11.89 -15.28
C GLY A 229 5.31 -12.27 -16.62
N GLU A 230 5.77 -13.37 -17.24
CA GLU A 230 5.30 -13.85 -18.54
C GLU A 230 3.95 -14.61 -18.44
N TYR A 231 3.71 -15.21 -17.27
CA TYR A 231 2.54 -16.03 -16.99
C TYR A 231 1.90 -15.61 -15.67
N PHE A 232 0.63 -15.96 -15.49
CA PHE A 232 0.03 -16.02 -14.17
C PHE A 232 -0.90 -17.22 -14.06
N ALA A 233 -0.98 -17.78 -12.87
CA ALA A 233 -1.85 -18.89 -12.52
C ALA A 233 -3.05 -18.39 -11.71
N THR A 234 -4.21 -18.98 -11.93
CA THR A 234 -5.41 -18.71 -11.15
C THR A 234 -6.14 -19.99 -10.79
N ALA A 235 -6.78 -20.01 -9.61
CA ALA A 235 -7.76 -21.01 -9.24
C ALA A 235 -9.04 -20.36 -8.69
N GLY A 236 -10.18 -20.94 -9.09
CA GLY A 236 -11.49 -20.55 -8.59
C GLY A 236 -11.72 -21.00 -7.16
N LYS A 237 -12.73 -20.42 -6.50
CA LYS A 237 -13.23 -20.95 -5.23
C LYS A 237 -13.70 -22.39 -5.42
N ASP A 238 -13.15 -23.32 -4.65
CA ASP A 238 -13.48 -24.74 -4.70
C ASP A 238 -13.22 -25.41 -6.08
N ASP A 239 -12.44 -24.75 -6.95
CA ASP A 239 -12.07 -25.30 -8.25
C ASP A 239 -10.85 -26.23 -8.08
N CYS A 240 -10.94 -27.43 -8.64
CA CYS A 240 -9.83 -28.39 -8.65
C CYS A 240 -8.87 -28.16 -9.84
N LEU A 241 -9.20 -27.24 -10.73
CA LEU A 241 -8.42 -26.95 -11.93
C LEU A 241 -7.69 -25.61 -11.80
N LEU A 242 -6.38 -25.65 -12.06
CA LEU A 242 -5.56 -24.46 -12.20
C LEU A 242 -5.58 -23.99 -13.66
N LYS A 243 -5.69 -22.69 -13.86
CA LYS A 243 -5.62 -22.05 -15.20
C LYS A 243 -4.36 -21.22 -15.30
N VAL A 244 -3.60 -21.41 -16.38
CA VAL A 244 -2.42 -20.61 -16.71
C VAL A 244 -2.77 -19.67 -17.84
N TRP A 245 -2.42 -18.40 -17.67
CA TRP A 245 -2.70 -17.33 -18.61
C TRP A 245 -1.39 -16.78 -19.15
N TYR A 246 -1.36 -16.48 -20.45
CA TYR A 246 -0.20 -15.94 -21.15
C TYR A 246 -0.63 -15.13 -22.37
N PRO A 247 0.18 -14.14 -22.80
CA PRO A 247 -0.11 -13.39 -24.01
C PRO A 247 0.03 -14.26 -25.26
N MET A 248 -0.93 -14.15 -26.19
CA MET A 248 -0.90 -14.86 -27.48
C MET A 248 0.35 -14.55 -28.33
N MET A 249 1.09 -13.47 -28.03
CA MET A 249 2.30 -13.10 -28.74
C MET A 249 3.52 -14.01 -28.42
N GLY A 250 3.47 -14.81 -27.35
CA GLY A 250 4.60 -15.65 -26.89
C GLY A 250 4.72 -17.04 -27.52
N TRP A 251 3.71 -17.52 -28.27
CA TRP A 251 3.67 -18.94 -28.71
C TRP A 251 4.71 -19.32 -29.78
N LYS A 252 5.44 -18.35 -30.35
CA LYS A 252 6.40 -18.60 -31.46
C LYS A 252 7.83 -18.90 -31.02
N SER A 253 8.20 -18.79 -29.74
CA SER A 253 9.60 -18.92 -29.32
C SER A 253 10.05 -20.31 -28.87
N SER A 254 9.14 -21.25 -28.59
CA SER A 254 9.46 -22.57 -28.02
C SER A 254 9.40 -23.77 -28.99
N LEU A 255 9.12 -23.53 -30.28
CA LEU A 255 9.16 -24.56 -31.34
C LEU A 255 10.37 -24.38 -32.26
N ARG A 256 11.57 -24.13 -31.71
CA ARG A 256 12.79 -24.37 -32.49
C ARG A 256 13.12 -25.86 -32.37
N PRO A 257 13.09 -26.65 -33.45
CA PRO A 257 13.66 -27.99 -33.43
C PRO A 257 15.13 -27.86 -33.04
N GLN A 258 15.58 -28.67 -32.08
CA GLN A 258 17.01 -28.95 -31.96
C GLN A 258 17.43 -29.67 -33.25
N GLU A 259 18.23 -29.01 -34.07
CA GLU A 259 19.12 -29.68 -35.04
C GLU A 259 20.41 -30.11 -34.34
#